data_AF-A0A520CBB5-F1
#
_entry.id   AF-A0A520CBB5-F1
#
_cell.length_a   1.000
_cell.length_b   1.000
_cell.length_c   1.000
_cell.angle_alpha   90.00
_cell.angle_beta   90.00
_cell.angle_gamma   90.00
#
_symmetry.space_group_name_H-M   'P 1'
#
loop_
_entity.id
_entity.type
_entity.pdbx_description
1 polymer ?
#
loop_
_entity_poly.entity_id
_entity_poly.type
_entity_poly.pdbx_seq_one_letter_code
_entity_poly.pdbx_strand_id
1 'polypeptide(L)'
;MNRVGASRGWPPYAKSQYDGGRSKEGALFIGNSNEVIDKILYMHDLFGITRFIGHMDVGDPSHKNLMKSIELFGKEVAPAIRKAIA
;
A
#
# COMPACT_ATOMS: atom_id res chain seq x y z
N MET A 1 3.92 16.73 -2.51
CA MET A 1 4.60 16.90 -3.82
C MET A 1 4.49 18.32 -4.39
N ASN A 2 4.22 19.35 -3.58
CA ASN A 2 3.71 20.61 -4.13
C ASN A 2 4.79 21.45 -4.82
N ARG A 3 6.04 21.45 -4.31
CA ARG A 3 7.13 22.24 -4.90
C ARG A 3 7.73 21.59 -6.17
N VAL A 4 8.13 20.32 -6.07
CA VAL A 4 8.75 19.58 -7.19
C VAL A 4 7.76 19.30 -8.32
N GLY A 5 6.50 18.98 -7.99
CA GLY A 5 5.46 18.79 -8.98
C GLY A 5 5.17 20.08 -9.73
N ALA A 6 4.97 21.19 -9.02
CA ALA A 6 4.73 22.50 -9.64
C ALA A 6 5.89 22.93 -10.56
N SER A 7 7.15 22.73 -10.17
CA SER A 7 8.30 23.07 -11.02
C SER A 7 8.40 22.21 -12.29
N ARG A 8 7.68 21.09 -12.36
CA ARG A 8 7.61 20.18 -13.51
C ARG A 8 6.31 20.29 -14.30
N GLY A 9 5.46 21.26 -13.96
CA GLY A 9 4.14 21.44 -14.60
C GLY A 9 3.12 20.35 -14.23
N TRP A 10 3.37 19.57 -13.18
CA TRP A 10 2.42 18.57 -12.71
C TRP A 10 1.30 19.23 -11.92
N PRO A 11 0.03 18.80 -12.12
CA PRO A 11 -1.08 19.28 -11.32
C PRO A 11 -0.89 18.88 -9.84
N PRO A 12 -1.48 19.65 -8.91
CA PRO A 12 -1.47 19.28 -7.49
C PRO A 12 -2.14 17.92 -7.29
N TYR A 13 -1.66 17.18 -6.30
CA TYR A 13 -2.21 15.87 -5.99
C TYR A 13 -3.64 16.02 -5.45
N ALA A 14 -4.60 15.39 -6.12
CA ALA A 14 -6.03 15.45 -5.79
C ALA A 14 -6.47 14.21 -5.00
N LYS A 15 -7.53 14.37 -4.19
CA LYS A 15 -8.11 13.27 -3.41
C LYS A 15 -8.57 12.10 -4.29
N SER A 16 -9.11 12.38 -5.48
CA SER A 16 -9.49 11.34 -6.44
C SER A 16 -8.31 10.46 -6.91
N GLN A 17 -7.09 11.03 -6.98
CA GLN A 17 -5.89 10.25 -7.32
C GLN A 17 -5.49 9.32 -6.18
N TYR A 18 -5.68 9.74 -4.93
CA TYR A 18 -5.49 8.88 -3.76
C TYR A 18 -6.51 7.74 -3.74
N ASP A 19 -7.79 8.06 -3.93
CA ASP A 19 -8.88 7.07 -3.92
C ASP A 19 -8.71 6.07 -5.08
N GLY A 20 -8.38 6.55 -6.28
CA GLY A 20 -8.04 5.71 -7.42
C GLY A 20 -6.80 4.85 -7.17
N GLY A 21 -5.76 5.41 -6.54
CA GLY A 21 -4.56 4.64 -6.16
C GLY A 21 -4.86 3.53 -5.15
N ARG A 22 -5.83 3.74 -4.26
CA ARG A 22 -6.26 2.75 -3.25
C ARG A 22 -7.23 1.70 -3.78
N SER A 23 -7.86 1.92 -4.93
CA SER A 23 -8.74 0.93 -5.56
C SER A 23 -8.06 -0.43 -5.76
N LYS A 24 -8.84 -1.47 -6.04
CA LYS A 24 -8.33 -2.84 -6.22
C LYS A 24 -7.19 -2.92 -7.25
N GLU A 25 -7.30 -2.20 -8.36
CA GLU A 25 -6.33 -2.17 -9.45
C GLU A 25 -5.27 -1.05 -9.29
N GLY A 26 -5.41 -0.17 -8.30
CA GLY A 26 -4.49 0.94 -8.07
C GLY A 26 -3.16 0.52 -7.43
N ALA A 27 -2.15 1.40 -7.44
CA ALA A 27 -0.81 1.08 -6.95
C ALA A 27 -0.61 1.20 -5.42
N LEU A 28 -1.56 1.76 -4.68
CA LEU A 28 -1.44 2.01 -3.25
C LEU A 28 -2.05 0.87 -2.44
N PHE A 29 -1.23 0.17 -1.66
CA PHE A 29 -1.64 -0.85 -0.70
C PHE A 29 -1.93 -0.20 0.65
N ILE A 30 -2.99 0.62 0.70
CA ILE A 30 -3.36 1.41 1.88
C ILE A 30 -4.80 1.07 2.24
N GLY A 31 -5.03 0.68 3.50
CA GLY A 31 -6.33 0.26 4.01
C GLY A 31 -6.22 -0.39 5.37
N ASN A 32 -7.27 -1.08 5.78
CA ASN A 32 -7.21 -2.05 6.86
C ASN A 32 -6.46 -3.32 6.41
N SER A 33 -6.17 -4.23 7.35
CA SER A 33 -5.42 -5.45 7.06
C SER A 33 -6.07 -6.32 5.99
N ASN A 34 -7.40 -6.48 6.00
CA ASN A 34 -8.11 -7.30 5.01
C ASN A 34 -8.00 -6.71 3.61
N GLU A 35 -8.19 -5.39 3.46
CA GLU A 35 -8.04 -4.72 2.16
C GLU A 35 -6.63 -4.92 1.58
N VAL A 36 -5.59 -4.90 2.43
CA VAL A 36 -4.20 -5.12 2.00
C VAL A 36 -3.95 -6.59 1.67
N ILE A 37 -4.47 -7.53 2.47
CA ILE A 37 -4.39 -8.97 2.21
C ILE A 37 -5.02 -9.31 0.86
N ASP A 38 -6.27 -8.91 0.66
CA ASP A 38 -7.02 -9.19 -0.56
C ASP A 38 -6.30 -8.65 -1.79
N LYS A 39 -5.71 -7.46 -1.68
CA LYS A 39 -4.99 -6.85 -2.78
C LYS A 39 -3.65 -7.53 -3.09
N ILE A 40 -2.91 -7.99 -2.07
CA ILE A 40 -1.67 -8.75 -2.31
C ILE A 40 -1.98 -10.11 -2.94
N LEU A 41 -3.02 -10.81 -2.47
CA LEU A 41 -3.47 -12.07 -3.06
C LEU A 41 -3.96 -11.86 -4.50
N TYR A 42 -4.71 -10.78 -4.76
CA TYR A 42 -5.11 -10.42 -6.12
C TYR A 42 -3.90 -10.23 -7.05
N MET A 43 -2.84 -9.55 -6.61
CA MET A 43 -1.62 -9.41 -7.42
C MET A 43 -0.85 -10.72 -7.58
N HIS A 44 -0.85 -11.58 -6.56
CA HIS A 44 -0.31 -12.93 -6.65
C HIS A 44 -1.05 -13.74 -7.73
N ASP A 45 -2.38 -13.70 -7.75
CA ASP A 45 -3.17 -14.46 -8.72
C ASP A 45 -3.01 -13.93 -10.15
N LEU A 46 -2.89 -12.61 -10.32
CA LEU A 46 -2.68 -12.00 -11.62
C LEU A 46 -1.28 -12.23 -12.20
N PHE A 47 -0.24 -12.13 -11.38
CA PHE A 47 1.14 -12.00 -11.85
C PHE A 47 2.08 -13.09 -11.34
N GLY A 48 1.64 -13.95 -10.42
CA GLY A 48 2.48 -14.98 -9.82
C GLY A 48 3.60 -14.41 -8.94
N ILE A 49 3.40 -13.24 -8.32
CA ILE A 49 4.45 -12.62 -7.49
C ILE A 49 4.80 -13.51 -6.29
N THR A 50 6.09 -13.84 -6.14
CA THR A 50 6.57 -14.67 -5.02
C THR A 50 7.14 -13.84 -3.86
N ARG A 51 7.21 -12.51 -4.03
CA ARG A 51 7.74 -11.57 -3.04
C ARG A 51 6.99 -10.25 -3.11
N PHE A 52 6.60 -9.75 -1.93
CA PHE A 52 6.04 -8.42 -1.76
C PHE A 52 6.95 -7.56 -0.87
N ILE A 53 7.25 -6.34 -1.30
CA ILE A 53 8.02 -5.35 -0.53
C ILE A 53 7.20 -4.06 -0.47
N GLY A 54 6.80 -3.64 0.73
CA GLY A 54 6.03 -2.42 0.94
C GLY A 54 6.90 -1.25 1.39
N HIS A 55 6.81 -0.13 0.68
CA HIS A 55 7.39 1.16 1.10
C HIS A 55 6.36 1.92 1.94
N MET A 56 6.60 2.08 3.24
CA MET A 56 5.57 2.50 4.21
C MET A 56 5.79 3.89 4.82
N ASP A 57 6.97 4.49 4.67
CA ASP A 57 7.35 5.81 5.21
C ASP A 57 7.09 6.98 4.23
N VAL A 58 6.17 6.78 3.28
CA VAL A 58 5.83 7.80 2.29
C VAL A 58 5.09 8.96 2.95
N GLY A 59 5.65 10.17 2.82
CA GLY A 59 5.03 11.40 3.33
C GLY A 59 5.32 11.68 4.81
N ASP A 60 6.38 11.07 5.36
CA ASP A 60 6.86 11.31 6.74
C ASP A 60 5.78 11.01 7.80
N PRO A 61 5.27 9.77 7.86
CA PRO A 61 4.32 9.40 8.91
C PRO A 61 5.00 9.50 10.29
N SER A 62 4.22 9.84 11.31
CA SER A 62 4.74 9.80 12.68
C SER A 62 5.29 8.40 13.01
N HIS A 63 6.37 8.35 13.79
CA HIS A 63 6.99 7.08 14.20
C HIS A 63 5.97 6.09 14.80
N LYS A 64 5.04 6.60 15.61
CA LYS A 64 3.94 5.80 16.20
C LYS A 64 3.08 5.12 15.14
N ASN A 65 2.70 5.85 14.09
CA ASN A 65 1.88 5.31 13.00
C ASN A 65 2.66 4.27 12.19
N LEU A 66 3.95 4.54 11.91
CA LEU A 66 4.81 3.60 11.20
C LEU A 66 4.97 2.28 11.99
N MET A 67 5.29 2.36 13.28
CA MET A 67 5.41 1.19 14.14
C MET A 67 4.11 0.40 14.23
N LYS A 68 2.95 1.07 14.29
CA LYS A 68 1.65 0.38 14.28
C LYS A 68 1.39 -0.32 12.96
N SER A 69 1.75 0.28 11.83
CA SER A 69 1.60 -0.33 10.51
C SER A 69 2.48 -1.57 10.34
N ILE A 70 3.73 -1.51 10.80
CA ILE A 70 4.65 -2.67 10.85
C ILE A 70 4.07 -3.79 11.73
N GLU A 71 3.55 -3.45 12.91
CA GLU A 71 2.92 -4.43 13.81
C GLU A 71 1.75 -5.16 13.13
N LEU A 72 0.82 -4.42 12.53
CA LEU A 72 -0.34 -4.99 11.82
C LEU A 72 0.10 -5.84 10.63
N PHE A 73 1.09 -5.39 9.86
CA PHE A 73 1.62 -6.17 8.74
C PHE A 73 2.22 -7.51 9.21
N GLY A 74 3.00 -7.49 10.29
CA GLY A 74 3.63 -8.69 10.84
C GLY A 74 2.67 -9.64 11.55
N LYS A 75 1.63 -9.12 12.23
CA LYS A 75 0.67 -9.93 13.00
C LYS A 75 -0.50 -10.45 12.19
N GLU A 76 -0.98 -9.68 11.22
CA GLU A 76 -2.24 -9.97 10.52
C GLU A 76 -2.00 -10.27 9.04
N VAL A 77 -1.33 -9.36 8.32
CA VAL A 77 -1.23 -9.43 6.86
C VAL A 77 -0.33 -10.58 6.39
N ALA A 78 0.93 -10.60 6.83
CA ALA A 78 1.88 -11.60 6.36
C ALA A 78 1.49 -13.05 6.71
N PRO A 79 1.00 -13.37 7.93
CA PRO A 79 0.52 -14.71 8.25
C PRO A 79 -0.69 -15.14 7.41
N ALA A 80 -1.67 -14.23 7.19
CA ALA A 80 -2.85 -14.53 6.40
C ALA A 80 -2.51 -14.88 4.94
N ILE A 81 -1.62 -14.10 4.32
CA ILE A 81 -1.16 -14.36 2.95
C ILE A 81 -0.44 -15.70 2.87
N ARG A 82 0.51 -15.96 3.78
CA ARG A 82 1.26 -17.23 3.82
C ARG A 82 0.33 -18.43 3.96
N LYS A 83 -0.73 -18.32 4.77
CA LYS A 83 -1.73 -19.38 4.91
C LYS A 83 -2.55 -19.60 3.63
N ALA A 84 -2.87 -18.52 2.91
CA ALA A 84 -3.68 -18.60 1.69
C ALA A 84 -2.94 -19.21 0.49
N ILE A 85 -1.60 -19.10 0.46
CA ILE A 85 -0.76 -19.60 -0.64
C ILE A 85 0.03 -20.88 -0.31
N ALA A 86 -0.17 -21.42 0.90
CA ALA A 86 0.52 -22.63 1.38
C ALA A 86 -0.01 -23.92 0.74
#